data_AF-A0A7Y2ZDK7-F1
#
_entry.id   AF-A0A7Y2ZDK7-F1
#
_cell.length_a   1.000
_cell.length_b   1.000
_cell.length_c   1.000
_cell.angle_alpha   90.00
_cell.angle_beta   90.00
_cell.angle_gamma   90.00
#
_symmetry.space_group_name_H-M   'P 1'
#
loop_
_entity.id
_entity.type
_entity.pdbx_description
1 polymer ?
#
loop_
_entity_poly.entity_id
_entity_poly.type
_entity_poly.pdbx_seq_one_letter_code
_entity_poly.pdbx_strand_id
1 'polypeptide(L)'
;DHTRGMGVYARRHGTPLYVTDGTRRACGKLLRGAEEIRPYRAGHPFEIGAVRVEPFVTVHDAADPVGVAVVDRDTGCRLGVATDLGRPTAGIRHALSGAHMLVLEANHDAGLLHCAPYPPSVKARIASSHGHLSNEAAARFALDLMHDGLVGIVLAHLSRESNDGRIAAEVVGRALRGVGWRGLLEVARQDEPTPLYDVVALRERRGPTQLALF
;
A
#
# COMPACT_ATOMS: atom_id res chain seq x y z
N ASP A 1 14.75 5.22 1.06
CA ASP A 1 14.71 3.88 1.72
C ASP A 1 14.27 2.78 0.75
N HIS A 2 13.26 3.02 -0.08
CA HIS A 2 12.70 2.05 -1.03
C HIS A 2 13.62 1.59 -2.19
N THR A 3 14.74 2.28 -2.46
CA THR A 3 15.60 1.99 -3.64
C THR A 3 17.01 1.55 -3.31
N ARG A 4 17.43 1.61 -2.03
CA ARG A 4 18.84 1.43 -1.62
C ARG A 4 19.42 0.08 -2.05
N GLY A 5 18.60 -0.97 -2.02
CA GLY A 5 18.99 -2.33 -2.41
C GLY A 5 18.83 -2.68 -3.89
N MET A 6 18.13 -1.86 -4.69
CA MET A 6 17.60 -2.30 -5.98
C MET A 6 18.70 -2.70 -6.98
N GLY A 7 19.77 -1.91 -7.08
CA GLY A 7 20.85 -2.17 -8.04
C GLY A 7 21.67 -3.40 -7.67
N VAL A 8 21.97 -3.58 -6.38
CA VAL A 8 22.67 -4.77 -5.89
C VAL A 8 21.84 -6.03 -6.15
N TYR A 9 20.55 -5.99 -5.82
CA TYR A 9 19.64 -7.11 -6.03
C TYR A 9 19.53 -7.48 -7.52
N ALA A 10 19.28 -6.49 -8.38
CA ALA A 10 19.16 -6.69 -9.83
C ALA A 10 20.39 -7.36 -10.42
N ARG A 11 21.60 -6.87 -10.10
CA ARG A 11 22.85 -7.46 -10.62
C ARG A 11 23.11 -8.86 -10.07
N ARG A 12 22.79 -9.10 -8.80
CA ARG A 12 23.02 -10.41 -8.16
C ARG A 12 22.11 -11.50 -8.72
N HIS A 13 20.87 -11.16 -9.04
CA HIS A 13 19.83 -12.13 -9.41
C HIS A 13 19.38 -12.04 -10.86
N GLY A 14 19.96 -11.13 -11.67
CA GLY A 14 19.53 -10.90 -13.04
C GLY A 14 18.08 -10.43 -13.15
N THR A 15 17.53 -9.81 -12.09
CA THR A 15 16.12 -9.41 -12.04
C THR A 15 15.93 -8.06 -12.74
N PRO A 16 15.03 -7.95 -13.73
CA PRO A 16 14.71 -6.67 -14.35
C PRO A 16 14.12 -5.67 -13.35
N LEU A 17 14.59 -4.42 -13.41
CA LEU A 17 14.07 -3.33 -12.59
C LEU A 17 13.01 -2.55 -13.35
N TYR A 18 11.77 -2.65 -12.90
CA TYR A 18 10.68 -1.80 -13.35
C TYR A 18 10.72 -0.49 -12.57
N VAL A 19 10.96 0.63 -13.25
CA VAL A 19 11.10 1.95 -12.59
C VAL A 19 10.52 3.06 -13.45
N THR A 20 9.98 4.10 -12.82
CA THR A 20 9.62 5.33 -13.53
C THR A 20 10.86 6.14 -13.90
N ASP A 21 10.75 6.99 -14.92
CA ASP A 21 11.87 7.81 -15.38
C ASP A 21 12.37 8.78 -14.30
N GLY A 22 11.46 9.36 -13.49
CA GLY A 22 11.83 10.22 -12.37
C GLY A 22 12.63 9.46 -11.31
N THR A 23 12.13 8.28 -10.89
CA THR A 23 12.82 7.41 -9.93
C THR A 23 14.21 7.00 -10.44
N ARG A 24 14.30 6.58 -11.72
CA ARG A 24 15.56 6.17 -12.35
C ARG A 24 16.61 7.28 -12.30
N ARG A 25 16.23 8.50 -12.69
CA ARG A 25 17.13 9.66 -12.66
C ARG A 25 17.62 9.96 -11.24
N ALA A 26 16.70 10.01 -10.28
CA ALA A 26 17.02 10.26 -8.87
C ALA A 26 17.96 9.19 -8.30
N CYS A 27 17.83 7.95 -8.76
CA CYS A 27 18.60 6.81 -8.28
C CYS A 27 19.82 6.45 -9.14
N GLY A 28 20.23 7.29 -10.10
CA GLY A 28 21.30 6.97 -11.05
C GLY A 28 22.61 6.50 -10.39
N LYS A 29 22.94 7.05 -9.21
CA LYS A 29 24.15 6.67 -8.44
C LYS A 29 24.11 5.23 -7.87
N LEU A 30 22.93 4.62 -7.78
CA LEU A 30 22.71 3.25 -7.29
C LEU A 30 22.82 2.20 -8.41
N LEU A 31 22.70 2.65 -9.67
CA LEU A 31 22.83 1.82 -10.86
C LEU A 31 24.27 1.81 -11.35
N ARG A 32 24.69 0.70 -11.96
CA ARG A 32 26.05 0.52 -12.51
C ARG A 32 26.06 0.28 -14.02
N GLY A 33 24.89 0.20 -14.66
CA GLY A 33 24.74 0.03 -16.10
C GLY A 33 24.66 -1.44 -16.54
N ALA A 34 24.75 -2.38 -15.61
CA ALA A 34 24.58 -3.82 -15.86
C ALA A 34 23.16 -4.30 -15.56
N GLU A 35 22.32 -3.46 -14.94
CA GLU A 35 20.93 -3.78 -14.63
C GLU A 35 20.05 -3.70 -15.88
N GLU A 36 19.19 -4.71 -16.08
CA GLU A 36 18.10 -4.61 -17.06
C GLU A 36 17.04 -3.64 -16.51
N ILE A 37 16.83 -2.51 -17.20
CA ILE A 37 15.86 -1.49 -16.80
C ILE A 37 14.64 -1.55 -17.73
N ARG A 38 13.46 -1.68 -17.14
CA ARG A 38 12.16 -1.65 -17.82
C ARG A 38 11.39 -0.39 -17.40
N PRO A 39 11.42 0.69 -18.19
CA PRO A 39 10.71 1.91 -17.82
C PRO A 39 9.20 1.69 -17.87
N TYR A 40 8.48 2.28 -16.92
CA TYR A 40 7.02 2.38 -16.97
C TYR A 40 6.56 3.78 -16.56
N ARG A 41 5.26 4.05 -16.75
CA ARG A 41 4.63 5.32 -16.40
C ARG A 41 3.36 5.08 -15.62
N ALA A 42 3.06 5.96 -14.67
CA ALA A 42 1.76 5.93 -14.00
C ALA A 42 0.62 6.01 -15.03
N GLY A 43 -0.49 5.33 -14.74
CA GLY A 43 -1.66 5.24 -15.62
C GLY A 43 -1.49 4.34 -16.84
N HIS A 44 -0.32 3.70 -17.04
CA HIS A 44 -0.06 2.82 -18.18
C HIS A 44 0.18 1.39 -17.68
N PRO A 45 -0.84 0.51 -17.72
CA PRO A 45 -0.68 -0.87 -17.30
C PRO A 45 0.35 -1.63 -18.15
N PHE A 46 1.00 -2.60 -17.53
CA PHE A 46 1.94 -3.50 -18.19
C PHE A 46 1.87 -4.90 -17.57
N GLU A 47 2.50 -5.88 -18.21
CA GLU A 47 2.41 -7.29 -17.81
C GLU A 47 3.77 -7.83 -17.36
N ILE A 48 3.74 -8.68 -16.33
CA ILE A 48 4.84 -9.52 -15.86
C ILE A 48 4.29 -10.95 -15.75
N GLY A 49 4.50 -11.76 -16.79
CA GLY A 49 3.90 -13.10 -16.85
C GLY A 49 2.36 -13.05 -16.80
N ALA A 50 1.74 -13.79 -15.87
CA ALA A 50 0.30 -13.80 -15.66
C ALA A 50 -0.23 -12.60 -14.85
N VAL A 51 0.64 -11.65 -14.49
CA VAL A 51 0.31 -10.52 -13.62
C VAL A 51 0.22 -9.24 -14.44
N ARG A 52 -0.93 -8.56 -14.37
CA ARG A 52 -1.11 -7.20 -14.88
C ARG A 52 -0.86 -6.20 -13.76
N VAL A 53 0.08 -5.28 -13.98
CA VAL A 53 0.41 -4.19 -13.05
C VAL A 53 -0.25 -2.91 -13.54
N GLU A 54 -0.99 -2.24 -12.67
CA GLU A 54 -1.72 -1.00 -12.94
C GLU A 54 -1.16 0.11 -12.03
N PRO A 55 -0.11 0.82 -12.48
CA PRO A 55 0.49 1.89 -11.69
C PRO A 55 -0.42 3.12 -11.67
N PHE A 56 -0.51 3.80 -10.53
CA PHE A 56 -1.27 5.04 -10.37
C PHE A 56 -0.46 6.12 -9.65
N VAL A 57 -0.80 7.37 -9.92
CA VAL A 57 -0.11 8.53 -9.34
C VAL A 57 -0.42 8.61 -7.84
N THR A 58 0.64 8.81 -7.04
CA THR A 58 0.51 9.11 -5.61
C THR A 58 0.99 10.53 -5.33
N VAL A 59 0.61 11.08 -4.18
CA VAL A 59 0.98 12.43 -3.77
C VAL A 59 1.88 12.33 -2.55
N HIS A 60 3.18 12.11 -2.79
CA HIS A 60 4.19 11.92 -1.76
C HIS A 60 5.47 12.66 -2.09
N ASP A 61 6.29 12.94 -1.06
CA ASP A 61 7.57 13.64 -1.16
C ASP A 61 8.68 12.71 -1.68
N ALA A 62 8.53 12.25 -2.92
CA ALA A 62 9.50 11.43 -3.63
C ALA A 62 9.55 11.77 -5.13
N ALA A 63 10.60 11.32 -5.80
CA ALA A 63 10.77 11.57 -7.24
C ALA A 63 9.89 10.61 -8.06
N ASP A 64 8.75 11.09 -8.55
CA ASP A 64 7.81 10.33 -9.40
C ASP A 64 7.25 9.07 -8.70
N PRO A 65 6.60 9.21 -7.52
CA PRO A 65 6.14 8.10 -6.72
C PRO A 65 4.86 7.51 -7.30
N VAL A 66 4.76 6.19 -7.24
CA VAL A 66 3.59 5.46 -7.71
C VAL A 66 3.10 4.47 -6.67
N GLY A 67 1.78 4.32 -6.61
CA GLY A 67 1.15 3.15 -6.06
C GLY A 67 0.85 2.17 -7.19
N VAL A 68 0.56 0.92 -6.84
CA VAL A 68 0.25 -0.11 -7.83
C VAL A 68 -0.97 -0.89 -7.41
N ALA A 69 -1.86 -1.15 -8.36
CA ALA A 69 -2.74 -2.29 -8.26
C ALA A 69 -2.19 -3.43 -9.11
N VAL A 70 -2.37 -4.65 -8.64
CA VAL A 70 -1.85 -5.86 -9.27
C VAL A 70 -3.02 -6.80 -9.48
N VAL A 71 -3.20 -7.26 -10.71
CA VAL A 71 -4.28 -8.15 -11.11
C VAL A 71 -3.69 -9.46 -11.60
N ASP A 72 -4.05 -10.55 -10.94
CA ASP A 72 -3.83 -11.90 -11.44
C ASP A 72 -4.80 -12.14 -12.60
N ARG A 73 -4.26 -12.39 -13.80
CA ARG A 73 -5.06 -12.48 -15.03
C ARG A 73 -5.83 -13.79 -15.15
N ASP A 74 -5.42 -14.83 -14.43
CA ASP A 74 -6.06 -16.14 -14.49
C ASP A 74 -7.26 -16.21 -13.53
N THR A 75 -7.13 -15.61 -12.34
CA THR A 75 -8.16 -15.64 -11.28
C THR A 75 -8.99 -14.36 -11.19
N GLY A 76 -8.54 -13.27 -11.81
CA GLY A 76 -9.11 -11.93 -11.63
C GLY A 76 -8.89 -11.34 -10.24
N CYS A 77 -8.08 -11.98 -9.39
CA CYS A 77 -7.78 -11.45 -8.06
C CYS A 77 -7.01 -10.13 -8.19
N ARG A 78 -7.37 -9.17 -7.34
CA ARG A 78 -6.87 -7.79 -7.41
C ARG A 78 -6.32 -7.38 -6.05
N LEU A 79 -5.04 -7.01 -6.03
CA LEU A 79 -4.34 -6.49 -4.86
C LEU A 79 -4.02 -5.01 -5.08
N GLY A 80 -4.52 -4.16 -4.21
CA GLY A 80 -4.15 -2.74 -4.17
C GLY A 80 -3.02 -2.49 -3.19
N VAL A 81 -1.92 -1.87 -3.62
CA VAL A 81 -0.79 -1.51 -2.73
C VAL A 81 -0.62 0.00 -2.74
N ALA A 82 -0.79 0.59 -1.56
CA ALA A 82 -0.81 2.02 -1.36
C ALA A 82 -0.14 2.36 -0.03
N THR A 83 1.18 2.48 -0.07
CA THR A 83 2.02 2.99 1.02
C THR A 83 2.51 4.38 0.66
N ASP A 84 3.00 5.15 1.64
CA ASP A 84 3.48 6.52 1.43
C ASP A 84 2.47 7.41 0.69
N LEU A 85 1.23 7.46 1.16
CA LEU A 85 0.15 8.08 0.39
C LEU A 85 0.07 9.59 0.57
N GLY A 86 0.45 10.10 1.74
CA GLY A 86 0.20 11.48 2.18
C GLY A 86 -1.29 11.78 2.36
N ARG A 87 -2.08 11.65 1.30
CA ARG A 87 -3.55 11.75 1.27
C ARG A 87 -4.20 10.80 0.26
N PRO A 88 -5.35 10.18 0.59
CA PRO A 88 -6.11 9.34 -0.35
C PRO A 88 -6.93 10.20 -1.31
N THR A 89 -6.34 10.59 -2.45
CA THR A 89 -7.01 11.37 -3.49
C THR A 89 -8.11 10.56 -4.20
N ALA A 90 -9.01 11.25 -4.92
CA ALA A 90 -10.03 10.58 -5.75
C ALA A 90 -9.42 9.62 -6.78
N GLY A 91 -8.27 9.98 -7.37
CA GLY A 91 -7.55 9.11 -8.30
C GLY A 91 -7.06 7.82 -7.65
N ILE A 92 -6.50 7.91 -6.44
CA ILE A 92 -6.06 6.74 -5.67
C ILE A 92 -7.27 5.86 -5.31
N ARG A 93 -8.37 6.47 -4.86
CA ARG A 93 -9.62 5.76 -4.55
C ARG A 93 -10.15 4.99 -5.74
N HIS A 94 -10.19 5.64 -6.90
CA HIS A 94 -10.58 5.01 -8.15
C HIS A 94 -9.63 3.86 -8.53
N ALA A 95 -8.32 4.09 -8.43
CA ALA A 95 -7.32 3.07 -8.77
C ALA A 95 -7.35 1.85 -7.84
N LEU A 96 -7.76 2.00 -6.59
CA LEU A 96 -7.87 0.89 -5.62
C LEU A 96 -9.27 0.29 -5.53
N SER A 97 -10.26 0.88 -6.19
CA SER A 97 -11.63 0.35 -6.24
C SER A 97 -11.64 -1.09 -6.78
N GLY A 98 -12.52 -1.93 -6.21
CA GLY A 98 -12.66 -3.33 -6.60
C GLY A 98 -11.46 -4.22 -6.21
N ALA A 99 -10.49 -3.72 -5.43
CA ALA A 99 -9.43 -4.57 -4.90
C ALA A 99 -9.99 -5.61 -3.92
N HIS A 100 -9.59 -6.86 -4.06
CA HIS A 100 -9.98 -7.95 -3.16
C HIS A 100 -9.12 -7.96 -1.90
N MET A 101 -7.87 -7.51 -2.02
CA MET A 101 -6.95 -7.29 -0.91
C MET A 101 -6.34 -5.90 -1.03
N LEU A 102 -6.10 -5.25 0.11
CA LEU A 102 -5.45 -3.95 0.18
C LEU A 102 -4.23 -4.01 1.09
N VAL A 103 -3.16 -3.33 0.72
CA VAL A 103 -2.02 -3.00 1.59
C VAL A 103 -2.02 -1.48 1.75
N LEU A 104 -2.38 -1.00 2.93
CA LEU A 104 -2.60 0.43 3.20
C LEU A 104 -1.60 0.96 4.21
N GLU A 105 -1.11 2.18 3.99
CA GLU A 105 -0.37 2.93 5.00
C GLU A 105 -1.22 3.19 6.26
N ALA A 106 -0.67 2.87 7.42
CA ALA A 106 -1.15 3.30 8.73
C ALA A 106 0.05 3.76 9.55
N ASN A 107 0.58 4.94 9.25
CA ASN A 107 1.92 5.31 9.66
C ASN A 107 2.02 5.73 11.13
N HIS A 108 1.08 6.53 11.63
CA HIS A 108 1.19 7.07 12.98
C HIS A 108 -0.15 7.12 13.72
N ASP A 109 -0.07 7.02 15.03
CA ASP A 109 -1.11 7.46 15.95
C ASP A 109 -0.87 8.94 16.29
N ALA A 110 -1.92 9.76 16.28
CA ALA A 110 -1.78 11.21 16.50
C ALA A 110 -1.24 11.54 17.90
N GLY A 111 -1.65 10.78 18.92
CA GLY A 111 -1.18 10.95 20.30
C GLY A 111 0.27 10.52 20.46
N LEU A 112 0.65 9.36 19.93
CA LEU A 112 2.04 8.90 19.95
C LEU A 112 2.97 9.82 19.15
N LEU A 113 2.53 10.33 18.00
CA LEU A 113 3.29 11.31 17.22
C LEU A 113 3.52 12.61 17.99
N HIS A 114 2.53 13.07 18.75
CA HIS A 114 2.66 14.25 19.60
C HIS A 114 3.76 14.04 20.66
N CYS A 115 3.82 12.85 21.26
CA CYS A 115 4.80 12.49 22.29
C CYS A 115 6.18 12.04 21.73
N ALA A 116 6.27 11.72 20.43
CA ALA A 116 7.48 11.20 19.82
C ALA A 116 8.67 12.17 19.94
N PRO A 117 9.92 11.68 19.98
CA PRO A 117 11.13 12.50 20.13
C PRO A 117 11.55 13.25 18.86
N TYR A 118 10.58 13.59 18.01
CA TYR A 118 10.82 14.33 16.77
C TYR A 118 10.78 15.86 16.99
N PRO A 119 11.62 16.62 16.28
CA PRO A 119 11.47 18.08 16.21
C PRO A 119 10.06 18.48 15.74
N PRO A 120 9.52 19.63 16.19
CA PRO A 120 8.17 20.07 15.80
C PRO A 120 7.93 20.12 14.28
N SER A 121 8.94 20.52 13.49
CA SER A 121 8.87 20.55 12.03
C SER A 121 8.69 19.16 11.41
N VAL A 122 9.32 18.13 11.98
CA VAL A 122 9.20 16.74 11.53
C VAL A 122 7.80 16.21 11.86
N LYS A 123 7.30 16.47 13.08
CA LYS A 123 5.93 16.10 13.46
C LYS A 123 4.89 16.74 12.54
N ALA A 124 5.05 18.03 12.26
CA ALA A 124 4.16 18.76 11.35
C ALA A 124 4.20 18.20 9.92
N ARG A 125 5.38 17.82 9.42
CA ARG A 125 5.50 17.19 8.10
C ARG A 125 4.82 15.82 8.06
N ILE A 126 5.07 14.95 9.06
CA ILE A 126 4.45 13.61 9.15
C ILE A 126 2.92 13.73 9.15
N ALA A 127 2.37 14.64 9.95
CA ALA A 127 0.92 14.86 10.07
C ALA A 127 0.31 15.65 8.89
N SER A 128 1.11 16.13 7.94
CA SER A 128 0.62 16.92 6.81
C SER A 128 -0.01 16.05 5.72
N SER A 129 -0.80 16.67 4.84
CA SER A 129 -1.42 15.99 3.69
C SER A 129 -0.43 15.47 2.63
N HIS A 130 0.86 15.81 2.76
CA HIS A 130 1.94 15.35 1.90
C HIS A 130 2.93 14.42 2.65
N GLY A 131 2.66 14.17 3.94
CA GLY A 131 3.46 13.30 4.80
C GLY A 131 2.96 11.87 4.72
N HIS A 132 2.41 11.38 5.84
CA HIS A 132 1.96 10.01 5.99
C HIS A 132 0.54 9.92 6.53
N LEU A 133 -0.14 8.82 6.22
CA LEU A 133 -1.50 8.57 6.69
C LEU A 133 -1.52 8.20 8.18
N SER A 134 -2.39 8.86 8.97
CA SER A 134 -2.66 8.44 10.37
C SER A 134 -3.51 7.17 10.41
N ASN A 135 -3.57 6.50 11.57
CA ASN A 135 -4.43 5.32 11.76
C ASN A 135 -5.92 5.64 11.48
N GLU A 136 -6.41 6.81 11.90
CA GLU A 136 -7.78 7.27 11.65
C GLU A 136 -8.03 7.57 10.17
N ALA A 137 -7.05 8.18 9.50
CA ALA A 137 -7.14 8.47 8.09
C ALA A 137 -7.09 7.17 7.25
N ALA A 138 -6.29 6.19 7.67
CA ALA A 138 -6.28 4.84 7.11
C ALA A 138 -7.62 4.13 7.29
N ALA A 139 -8.24 4.24 8.48
CA ALA A 139 -9.56 3.69 8.75
C ALA A 139 -10.64 4.28 7.82
N ARG A 140 -10.67 5.61 7.66
CA ARG A 140 -11.58 6.28 6.71
C ARG A 140 -11.32 5.84 5.28
N PHE A 141 -10.05 5.77 4.89
CA PHE A 141 -9.69 5.35 3.54
C PHE A 141 -10.11 3.91 3.25
N ALA A 142 -9.93 3.00 4.21
CA ALA A 142 -10.40 1.62 4.10
C ALA A 142 -11.94 1.56 3.94
N LEU A 143 -12.69 2.36 4.71
CA LEU A 143 -14.15 2.45 4.57
C LEU A 143 -14.58 2.95 3.18
N ASP A 144 -13.88 3.93 2.63
CA ASP A 144 -14.18 4.48 1.31
C ASP A 144 -13.88 3.49 0.16
N LEU A 145 -13.07 2.46 0.41
CA LEU A 145 -12.73 1.40 -0.56
C LEU A 145 -13.60 0.14 -0.36
N MET A 146 -14.55 0.18 0.56
CA MET A 146 -15.39 -0.97 0.86
C MET A 146 -16.27 -1.37 -0.32
N HIS A 147 -16.28 -2.68 -0.61
CA HIS A 147 -17.22 -3.36 -1.47
C HIS A 147 -17.30 -4.83 -1.04
N ASP A 148 -18.29 -5.56 -1.55
CA ASP A 148 -18.57 -6.95 -1.13
C ASP A 148 -17.41 -7.92 -1.40
N GLY A 149 -16.58 -7.63 -2.39
CA GLY A 149 -15.43 -8.45 -2.77
C GLY A 149 -14.16 -8.17 -1.96
N LEU A 150 -14.14 -7.18 -1.06
CA LEU A 150 -12.97 -6.88 -0.24
C LEU A 150 -12.83 -7.90 0.90
N VAL A 151 -11.87 -8.82 0.77
CA VAL A 151 -11.68 -9.94 1.69
C VAL A 151 -10.59 -9.71 2.73
N GLY A 152 -9.66 -8.78 2.49
CA GLY A 152 -8.65 -8.46 3.48
C GLY A 152 -7.92 -7.13 3.28
N ILE A 153 -7.37 -6.64 4.39
CA ILE A 153 -6.59 -5.42 4.48
C ILE A 153 -5.35 -5.72 5.34
N VAL A 154 -4.18 -5.36 4.83
CA VAL A 154 -2.91 -5.39 5.54
C VAL A 154 -2.50 -3.94 5.81
N LEU A 155 -2.35 -3.59 7.07
CA LEU A 155 -1.81 -2.30 7.49
C LEU A 155 -0.28 -2.36 7.42
N ALA A 156 0.32 -1.41 6.73
CA ALA A 156 1.75 -1.37 6.47
C ALA A 156 2.32 0.03 6.70
N HIS A 157 3.64 0.13 6.63
CA HIS A 157 4.37 1.39 6.74
C HIS A 157 4.17 2.11 8.09
N LEU A 158 4.01 1.35 9.19
CA LEU A 158 3.89 1.87 10.55
C LEU A 158 5.21 2.50 11.01
N SER A 159 5.17 3.70 11.57
CA SER A 159 6.30 4.35 12.23
C SER A 159 6.71 3.60 13.50
N ARG A 160 8.02 3.33 13.66
CA ARG A 160 8.55 2.73 14.89
C ARG A 160 8.45 3.64 16.12
N GLU A 161 8.51 4.95 15.91
CA GLU A 161 8.58 5.94 17.00
C GLU A 161 7.21 6.50 17.38
N SER A 162 6.23 6.42 16.49
CA SER A 162 4.95 7.11 16.63
C SER A 162 3.74 6.23 16.30
N ASN A 163 3.91 4.92 16.33
CA ASN A 163 2.79 3.98 16.21
C ASN A 163 3.05 2.68 16.99
N ASP A 164 1.97 1.97 17.29
CA ASP A 164 1.98 0.59 17.78
C ASP A 164 1.00 -0.21 16.91
N GLY A 165 1.42 -1.38 16.43
CA GLY A 165 0.60 -2.21 15.54
C GLY A 165 -0.76 -2.58 16.14
N ARG A 166 -0.85 -2.73 17.46
CA ARG A 166 -2.12 -3.02 18.14
C ARG A 166 -3.07 -1.82 18.10
N ILE A 167 -2.55 -0.60 18.19
CA ILE A 167 -3.35 0.62 18.08
C ILE A 167 -3.88 0.76 16.65
N ALA A 168 -3.02 0.59 15.64
CA ALA A 168 -3.42 0.62 14.24
C ALA A 168 -4.52 -0.42 13.94
N ALA A 169 -4.33 -1.67 14.38
CA ALA A 169 -5.30 -2.74 14.24
C ALA A 169 -6.64 -2.43 14.93
N GLU A 170 -6.60 -1.84 16.13
CA GLU A 170 -7.82 -1.51 16.86
C GLU A 170 -8.58 -0.34 16.24
N VAL A 171 -7.90 0.73 15.85
CA VAL A 171 -8.52 1.91 15.21
C VAL A 171 -9.18 1.53 13.88
N VAL A 172 -8.44 0.87 13.00
CA VAL A 172 -8.96 0.45 11.68
C VAL A 172 -9.99 -0.67 11.85
N GLY A 173 -9.69 -1.67 12.68
CA GLY A 173 -10.57 -2.80 12.93
C GLY A 173 -11.91 -2.38 13.54
N ARG A 174 -11.93 -1.40 14.46
CA ARG A 174 -13.18 -0.86 15.01
C ARG A 174 -14.03 -0.21 13.94
N ALA A 175 -13.45 0.61 13.05
CA ALA A 175 -14.17 1.24 11.97
C ALA A 175 -14.79 0.21 11.02
N LEU A 176 -14.01 -0.80 10.61
CA LEU A 176 -14.46 -1.87 9.72
C LEU A 176 -15.53 -2.76 10.37
N ARG A 177 -15.36 -3.14 11.64
CA ARG A 177 -16.38 -3.90 12.39
C ARG A 177 -17.67 -3.08 12.57
N GLY A 178 -17.56 -1.76 12.69
CA GLY A 178 -18.71 -0.84 12.79
C GLY A 178 -19.64 -0.89 11.58
N VAL A 179 -19.13 -1.23 10.40
CA VAL A 179 -19.92 -1.46 9.18
C VAL A 179 -20.16 -2.94 8.88
N GLY A 180 -19.91 -3.82 9.86
CA GLY A 180 -20.16 -5.26 9.75
C GLY A 180 -19.12 -6.04 8.95
N TRP A 181 -17.99 -5.45 8.57
CA TRP A 181 -16.95 -6.14 7.81
C TRP A 181 -16.20 -7.16 8.69
N ARG A 182 -16.03 -8.39 8.17
CA ARG A 182 -15.44 -9.55 8.88
C ARG A 182 -14.29 -10.18 8.09
N GLY A 183 -13.48 -9.37 7.41
CA GLY A 183 -12.39 -9.86 6.56
C GLY A 183 -11.11 -10.02 7.36
N LEU A 184 -10.06 -10.45 6.66
CA LEU A 184 -8.73 -10.52 7.22
C LEU A 184 -8.19 -9.10 7.47
N LEU A 185 -7.94 -8.74 8.72
CA LEU A 185 -7.17 -7.54 9.06
C LEU A 185 -5.83 -7.96 9.65
N GLU A 186 -4.75 -7.57 9.00
CA GLU A 186 -3.38 -7.87 9.42
C GLU A 186 -2.57 -6.59 9.63
N VAL A 187 -1.53 -6.64 10.47
CA VAL A 187 -0.53 -5.58 10.57
C VAL A 187 0.84 -6.13 10.16
N ALA A 188 1.37 -5.64 9.03
CA ALA A 188 2.69 -6.01 8.56
C ALA A 188 3.78 -5.43 9.48
N ARG A 189 4.74 -6.29 9.84
CA ARG A 189 5.93 -5.89 10.59
C ARG A 189 7.01 -5.36 9.66
N GLN A 190 7.92 -4.54 10.17
CA GLN A 190 9.00 -3.98 9.35
C GLN A 190 10.15 -4.96 9.11
N ASP A 191 10.30 -5.96 9.98
CA ASP A 191 11.44 -6.87 10.08
C ASP A 191 11.08 -8.33 9.84
N GLU A 192 9.80 -8.63 9.65
CA GLU A 192 9.29 -9.98 9.47
C GLU A 192 8.25 -10.00 8.34
N PRO A 193 8.33 -10.97 7.41
CA PRO A 193 7.30 -11.13 6.39
C PRO A 193 5.98 -11.58 7.03
N THR A 194 4.87 -11.19 6.42
CA THR A 194 3.59 -11.81 6.75
C THR A 194 3.58 -13.28 6.30
N PRO A 195 2.65 -14.09 6.82
CA PRO A 195 2.26 -15.33 6.16
C PRO A 195 1.85 -15.10 4.69
N LEU A 196 1.85 -16.18 3.91
CA LEU A 196 1.23 -16.18 2.58
C LEU A 196 -0.29 -16.24 2.71
N TYR A 197 -0.98 -15.39 1.96
CA TYR A 197 -2.44 -15.32 1.93
C TYR A 197 -2.98 -15.83 0.60
N ASP A 198 -3.79 -16.88 0.65
CA ASP A 198 -4.58 -17.33 -0.50
C ASP A 198 -5.85 -16.47 -0.61
N VAL A 199 -5.81 -15.51 -1.53
CA VAL A 199 -6.88 -14.56 -1.76
C VAL A 199 -8.12 -15.24 -2.35
N VAL A 200 -7.95 -16.27 -3.18
CA VAL A 200 -9.06 -17.03 -3.76
C VAL A 200 -9.81 -17.76 -2.66
N ALA A 201 -9.09 -18.48 -1.79
CA ALA A 201 -9.69 -19.17 -0.65
C ALA A 201 -10.35 -18.21 0.36
N LEU A 202 -9.81 -16.99 0.54
CA LEU A 202 -10.46 -15.95 1.36
C LEU A 202 -11.80 -15.48 0.74
N ARG A 203 -11.88 -15.36 -0.58
CA ARG A 203 -13.13 -15.03 -1.30
C ARG A 203 -14.16 -16.13 -1.19
N GLU A 204 -13.76 -17.39 -1.36
CA GLU A 204 -14.68 -18.53 -1.27
C GLU A 204 -15.29 -18.67 0.13
N ARG A 205 -14.51 -18.43 1.19
CA ARG A 205 -15.00 -18.48 2.58
C ARG A 205 -16.05 -17.42 2.91
N ARG A 206 -16.07 -16.29 2.20
CA ARG A 206 -17.08 -15.25 2.37
C ARG A 206 -18.43 -15.61 1.75
N GLY A 207 -18.48 -16.63 0.90
CA GLY A 207 -19.68 -17.05 0.16
C GLY A 207 -20.12 -16.03 -0.89
N PRO A 208 -21.04 -16.40 -1.80
CA PRO A 208 -21.69 -15.42 -2.66
C PRO A 208 -22.46 -14.43 -1.80
N THR A 209 -22.29 -13.14 -2.11
CA THR A 209 -22.99 -12.01 -1.48
C THR A 209 -24.44 -12.37 -1.17
N GLN A 210 -24.79 -12.51 0.10
CA GLN A 210 -26.19 -12.36 0.49
C GLN A 210 -26.54 -10.91 0.18
N LEU A 211 -27.20 -10.69 -0.95
CA LEU A 211 -27.94 -9.48 -1.27
C LEU A 211 -28.86 -9.17 -0.09
N ALA A 212 -28.41 -8.30 0.81
CA ALA A 212 -29.31 -7.53 1.64
C ALA A 212 -29.83 -6.41 0.74
N LEU A 213 -30.88 -6.74 -0.02
CA LEU A 213 -31.81 -5.74 -0.54
C LEU A 213 -32.39 -4.99 0.65
N PHE A 214 -31.93 -3.76 0.87
CA PHE A 214 -32.66 -2.74 1.61
C PHE A 214 -32.63 -1.46 0.80
#